data_AF-A0A434RXD8-F1
#
_entry.id   AF-A0A434RXD8-F1
#
_cell.length_a   1.000
_cell.length_b   1.000
_cell.length_c   1.000
_cell.angle_alpha   90.00
_cell.angle_beta   90.00
_cell.angle_gamma   90.00
#
_symmetry.space_group_name_H-M   'P 1'
#
loop_
_entity.id
_entity.type
_entity.pdbx_description
1 polymer ?
#
loop_
_entity_poly.entity_id
_entity_poly.type
_entity_poly.pdbx_seq_one_letter_code
_entity_poly.pdbx_strand_id
1 'polypeptide(L)'
;AVLVGGGAVGNGFLRALRHLQVRGTLPIVDPKVVGEGNPNRCLYFTSDHVGLPKAATLARSAQPDFPELKLEPYACTFGELVAKTGLVDTAIVTVDSRRARRSLQKEIPRRVIDASTTDARAVIVHSHSQPTDDACLACIYRHVPDEHARERSIAEGLGIDIEMVREGFISADAAGRIAKAHPSVEAKAIAGKAYDTLFKELCSAQALLTPEGRQVLAPFAFVSALAGVLLVVELLRSNHHAATTNYWTVDPWGAPIGRLRRLRPRVPDCEFCADDDASRLAQSLWEEAR
;
A
#
# COMPACT_ATOMS: atom_id res chain seq x y z
N ALA A 1 6.54 -7.13 13.82
CA ALA A 1 5.90 -6.21 12.87
C ALA A 1 6.09 -6.72 11.45
N VAL A 2 5.21 -6.38 10.51
CA VAL A 2 5.28 -6.77 9.09
C VAL A 2 5.19 -5.51 8.22
N LEU A 3 6.08 -5.36 7.24
CA LEU A 3 6.00 -4.32 6.21
C LEU A 3 5.14 -4.84 5.05
N VAL A 4 4.00 -4.19 4.81
CA VAL A 4 3.07 -4.57 3.73
C VAL A 4 3.14 -3.56 2.60
N GLY A 5 3.65 -4.01 1.45
CA GLY A 5 3.97 -3.21 0.27
C GLY A 5 5.47 -2.93 0.15
N GLY A 6 6.03 -3.33 -0.99
CA GLY A 6 7.41 -3.06 -1.43
C GLY A 6 7.48 -1.90 -2.44
N GLY A 7 6.51 -1.00 -2.42
CA GLY A 7 6.43 0.17 -3.29
C GLY A 7 7.33 1.33 -2.85
N ALA A 8 7.09 2.51 -3.43
CA ALA A 8 7.92 3.70 -3.19
C ALA A 8 7.90 4.15 -1.72
N VAL A 9 6.74 4.11 -1.06
CA VAL A 9 6.59 4.45 0.37
C VAL A 9 7.32 3.43 1.24
N GLY A 10 7.21 2.12 0.96
CA GLY A 10 7.96 1.07 1.68
C GLY A 10 9.48 1.20 1.52
N ASN A 11 9.94 1.58 0.33
CA ASN A 11 11.35 1.90 0.08
C ASN A 11 11.80 3.13 0.90
N GLY A 12 11.01 4.21 0.90
CA GLY A 12 11.27 5.40 1.70
C GLY A 12 11.30 5.10 3.20
N PHE A 13 10.40 4.23 3.67
CA PHE A 13 10.33 3.78 5.06
C PHE A 13 11.62 3.07 5.46
N LEU A 14 12.08 2.06 4.71
CA LEU A 14 13.34 1.38 5.00
C LEU A 14 14.54 2.35 4.95
N ARG A 15 14.56 3.26 3.96
CA ARG A 15 15.64 4.25 3.85
C ARG A 15 15.70 5.18 5.05
N ALA A 16 14.57 5.53 5.64
CA ALA A 16 14.51 6.31 6.87
C ALA A 16 14.84 5.46 8.11
N LEU A 17 14.33 4.22 8.16
CA LEU A 17 14.47 3.30 9.29
C LEU A 17 15.94 2.95 9.59
N ARG A 18 16.81 2.90 8.56
CA ARG A 18 18.24 2.59 8.72
C ARG A 18 19.01 3.54 9.67
N HIS A 19 18.43 4.71 9.95
CA HIS A 19 19.02 5.68 10.86
C HIS A 19 18.70 5.38 12.34
N LEU A 20 17.93 4.32 12.60
CA LEU A 20 17.55 3.87 13.93
C LEU A 20 18.22 2.53 14.26
N GLN A 21 18.43 2.27 15.55
CA GLN A 21 18.88 0.96 16.02
C GLN A 21 17.69 0.00 16.03
N VAL A 22 17.56 -0.78 14.96
CA VAL A 22 16.49 -1.77 14.79
C VAL A 22 17.08 -3.19 14.79
N ARG A 23 16.37 -4.11 15.45
CA ARG A 23 16.81 -5.50 15.66
C ARG A 23 15.68 -6.48 15.38
N GLY A 24 16.03 -7.74 15.10
CA GLY A 24 15.09 -8.86 14.99
C GLY A 24 14.78 -9.22 13.54
N THR A 25 13.52 -9.52 13.25
CA THR A 25 13.06 -9.88 11.89
C THR A 25 11.91 -8.98 11.45
N LEU A 26 12.01 -8.44 10.24
CA LEU A 26 10.94 -7.69 9.57
C LEU A 26 10.53 -8.43 8.29
N PRO A 27 9.41 -9.18 8.32
CA PRO A 27 8.75 -9.67 7.12
C PRO A 27 8.37 -8.52 6.18
N ILE A 28 8.65 -8.69 4.89
CA ILE A 28 8.26 -7.78 3.80
C ILE A 28 7.32 -8.54 2.87
N VAL A 29 6.10 -8.05 2.71
CA VAL A 29 5.06 -8.70 1.92
C VAL A 29 4.66 -7.83 0.73
N ASP A 30 4.85 -8.35 -0.48
CA ASP A 30 4.37 -7.73 -1.72
C ASP A 30 4.20 -8.82 -2.79
N PRO A 31 2.99 -9.00 -3.36
CA PRO A 31 2.74 -10.03 -4.37
C PRO A 31 3.22 -9.62 -5.77
N LYS A 32 3.61 -8.36 -5.98
CA LYS A 32 3.93 -7.81 -7.30
C LYS A 32 5.42 -7.98 -7.64
N VAL A 33 5.71 -7.90 -8.93
CA VAL A 33 7.07 -7.74 -9.46
C VAL A 33 7.45 -6.26 -9.62
N VAL A 34 8.74 -5.96 -9.71
CA VAL A 34 9.28 -4.62 -9.99
C VAL A 34 8.90 -4.25 -11.43
N GLY A 35 8.12 -3.18 -11.59
CA GLY A 35 7.77 -2.62 -12.90
C GLY A 35 8.76 -1.55 -13.35
N GLU A 36 8.73 -1.21 -14.64
CA GLU A 36 9.67 -0.27 -15.28
C GLU A 36 9.67 1.12 -14.65
N GLY A 37 8.51 1.58 -14.16
CA GLY A 37 8.42 2.87 -13.49
C GLY A 37 8.94 2.87 -12.06
N ASN A 38 9.17 1.71 -11.44
CA ASN A 38 9.54 1.64 -10.03
C ASN A 38 10.92 2.23 -9.71
N PRO A 39 12.00 1.99 -10.49
CA PRO A 39 13.31 2.60 -10.25
C PRO A 39 13.28 4.13 -10.15
N ASN A 40 12.34 4.81 -10.82
CA ASN A 40 12.21 6.27 -10.74
C ASN A 40 11.78 6.79 -9.35
N ARG A 41 11.27 5.93 -8.46
CA ARG A 41 10.70 6.33 -7.16
C ARG A 41 10.94 5.35 -6.01
N CYS A 42 11.50 4.17 -6.27
CA CYS A 42 11.84 3.16 -5.28
C CYS A 42 13.36 3.13 -5.10
N LEU A 43 13.84 3.63 -3.96
CA LEU A 43 15.27 3.89 -3.71
C LEU A 43 16.17 2.63 -3.73
N TYR A 44 15.62 1.44 -3.54
CA TYR A 44 16.37 0.17 -3.56
C TYR A 44 16.21 -0.62 -4.87
N PHE A 45 15.47 -0.10 -5.84
CA PHE A 45 15.29 -0.72 -7.15
C PHE A 45 16.11 0.00 -8.22
N THR A 46 16.64 -0.78 -9.16
CA THR A 46 17.39 -0.31 -10.34
C THR A 46 16.72 -0.90 -11.58
N SER A 47 17.13 -0.47 -12.77
CA SER A 47 16.67 -1.06 -14.04
C SER A 47 16.85 -2.57 -14.10
N ASP A 48 17.94 -3.07 -13.53
CA ASP A 48 18.31 -4.50 -13.56
C ASP A 48 17.38 -5.36 -12.69
N HIS A 49 16.58 -4.73 -11.84
CA HIS A 49 15.61 -5.40 -10.99
C HIS A 49 14.23 -5.56 -11.62
N VAL A 50 13.97 -4.95 -12.78
CA VAL A 50 12.66 -5.03 -13.45
C VAL A 50 12.31 -6.50 -13.74
N GLY A 51 11.06 -6.87 -13.47
CA GLY A 51 10.55 -8.24 -13.61
C GLY A 51 10.81 -9.16 -12.39
N LEU A 52 11.68 -8.76 -11.45
CA LEU A 52 11.94 -9.56 -10.25
C LEU A 52 10.86 -9.36 -9.17
N PRO A 53 10.59 -10.35 -8.28
CA PRO A 53 9.64 -10.18 -7.18
C PRO A 53 10.02 -9.03 -6.25
N LYS A 54 9.07 -8.12 -5.94
CA LYS A 54 9.36 -6.91 -5.15
C LYS A 54 9.83 -7.22 -3.76
N ALA A 55 9.13 -8.11 -3.04
CA ALA A 55 9.48 -8.44 -1.66
C ALA A 55 10.92 -8.95 -1.55
N ALA A 56 11.28 -9.94 -2.37
CA ALA A 56 12.63 -10.53 -2.40
C ALA A 56 13.70 -9.52 -2.81
N THR A 57 13.41 -8.74 -3.86
CA THR A 57 14.34 -7.71 -4.35
C THR A 57 14.57 -6.63 -3.30
N LEU A 58 13.50 -6.13 -2.66
CA LEU A 58 13.60 -5.08 -1.65
C LEU A 58 14.37 -5.57 -0.43
N ALA A 59 14.04 -6.76 0.08
CA ALA A 59 14.76 -7.35 1.21
C ALA A 59 16.25 -7.46 0.91
N ARG A 60 16.62 -8.05 -0.23
CA ARG A 60 18.03 -8.21 -0.63
C ARG A 60 18.75 -6.88 -0.80
N SER A 61 18.15 -5.92 -1.51
CA SER A 61 18.79 -4.64 -1.80
C SER A 61 18.91 -3.74 -0.58
N ALA A 62 17.96 -3.81 0.36
CA ALA A 62 17.98 -3.00 1.58
C ALA A 62 18.77 -3.64 2.72
N GLN A 63 18.96 -4.97 2.74
CA GLN A 63 19.64 -5.69 3.82
C GLN A 63 21.00 -5.09 4.27
N PRO A 64 21.87 -4.56 3.38
CA PRO A 64 23.13 -3.95 3.79
C PRO A 64 22.98 -2.74 4.72
N ASP A 65 21.85 -2.04 4.68
CA ASP A 65 21.54 -0.93 5.60
C ASP A 65 21.13 -1.43 7.02
N PHE A 66 20.97 -2.75 7.21
CA PHE A 66 20.39 -3.36 8.42
C PHE A 66 21.20 -4.56 8.94
N PRO A 67 22.32 -4.34 9.63
CA PRO A 67 23.17 -5.44 10.12
C PRO A 67 22.53 -6.27 11.23
N GLU A 68 21.62 -5.69 12.03
CA GLU A 68 21.01 -6.35 13.19
C GLU A 68 19.51 -6.70 13.00
N LEU A 69 18.96 -6.38 11.82
CA LEU A 69 17.57 -6.66 11.45
C LEU A 69 17.53 -7.52 10.18
N LYS A 70 16.98 -8.73 10.27
CA LYS A 70 16.74 -9.60 9.12
C LYS A 70 15.51 -9.13 8.35
N LEU A 71 15.67 -8.80 7.07
CA LEU A 71 14.57 -8.52 6.16
C LEU A 71 14.13 -9.84 5.49
N GLU A 72 12.90 -10.30 5.77
CA GLU A 72 12.42 -11.60 5.31
C GLU A 72 11.33 -11.46 4.25
N PRO A 73 11.58 -11.86 2.99
CA PRO A 73 10.64 -11.58 1.91
C PRO A 73 9.53 -12.62 1.77
N TYR A 74 8.31 -12.15 1.50
CA TYR A 74 7.15 -12.97 1.16
C TYR A 74 6.47 -12.41 -0.10
N ALA A 75 6.55 -13.15 -1.20
CA ALA A 75 5.92 -12.81 -2.48
C ALA A 75 4.44 -13.27 -2.49
N CYS A 76 3.64 -12.72 -1.59
CA CYS A 76 2.22 -13.03 -1.42
C CYS A 76 1.45 -11.78 -0.99
N THR A 77 0.13 -11.90 -0.86
CA THR A 77 -0.72 -10.90 -0.21
C THR A 77 -0.58 -10.96 1.32
N PHE A 78 -1.06 -9.93 2.02
CA PHE A 78 -1.04 -9.91 3.48
C PHE A 78 -1.94 -10.98 4.10
N GLY A 79 -3.13 -11.21 3.54
CA GLY A 79 -4.04 -12.26 4.02
C GLY A 79 -3.44 -13.66 3.86
N GLU A 80 -2.74 -13.95 2.76
CA GLU A 80 -2.03 -15.21 2.58
C GLU A 80 -0.90 -15.41 3.61
N LEU A 81 -0.21 -14.32 3.99
CA LEU A 81 0.77 -14.38 5.07
C LEU A 81 0.08 -14.73 6.40
N VAL A 82 -0.98 -13.99 6.77
CA VAL A 82 -1.72 -14.18 8.02
C VAL A 82 -2.30 -15.58 8.11
N ALA A 83 -2.86 -16.11 7.01
CA ALA A 83 -3.34 -17.49 6.95
C ALA A 83 -2.23 -18.53 7.23
N LYS A 84 -0.98 -18.23 6.87
CA LYS A 84 0.17 -19.11 7.07
C LYS A 84 0.83 -18.95 8.44
N THR A 85 0.90 -17.72 8.96
CA THR A 85 1.71 -17.39 10.14
C THR A 85 0.88 -17.07 11.38
N GLY A 86 -0.44 -16.96 11.25
CA GLY A 86 -1.34 -16.48 12.29
C GLY A 86 -1.36 -14.95 12.40
N LEU A 87 -1.89 -14.47 13.53
CA LEU A 87 -2.16 -13.06 13.79
C LEU A 87 -0.89 -12.20 13.71
N VAL A 88 -1.04 -10.98 13.19
CA VAL A 88 0.05 -10.01 13.07
C VAL A 88 -0.10 -8.90 14.09
N ASP A 89 0.89 -8.76 14.96
CA ASP A 89 0.91 -7.73 16.00
C ASP A 89 0.93 -6.30 15.44
N THR A 90 1.80 -6.01 14.48
CA THR A 90 1.94 -4.66 13.93
C THR A 90 2.10 -4.74 12.42
N ALA A 91 1.18 -4.14 11.67
CA ALA A 91 1.23 -3.98 10.22
C ALA A 91 1.68 -2.54 9.87
N ILE A 92 2.79 -2.44 9.14
CA ILE A 92 3.32 -1.20 8.58
C ILE A 92 2.87 -1.14 7.12
N VAL A 93 1.88 -0.30 6.82
CA VAL A 93 1.08 -0.35 5.60
C VAL A 93 1.56 0.71 4.61
N THR A 94 1.98 0.25 3.42
CA THR A 94 2.53 1.11 2.36
C THR A 94 2.00 0.73 0.97
N VAL A 95 0.92 -0.05 0.91
CA VAL A 95 0.25 -0.46 -0.34
C VAL A 95 -0.29 0.76 -1.10
N ASP A 96 -0.59 0.61 -2.39
CA ASP A 96 -0.91 1.75 -3.26
C ASP A 96 -2.41 1.97 -3.50
N SER A 97 -3.29 1.08 -3.03
CA SER A 97 -4.73 1.21 -3.23
C SER A 97 -5.51 1.28 -1.93
N ARG A 98 -6.66 1.98 -1.98
CA ARG A 98 -7.65 2.04 -0.90
C ARG A 98 -8.19 0.65 -0.59
N ARG A 99 -8.54 -0.11 -1.63
CA ARG A 99 -8.99 -1.50 -1.51
C ARG A 99 -7.99 -2.39 -0.78
N ALA A 100 -6.70 -2.37 -1.14
CA ALA A 100 -5.70 -3.21 -0.47
C ALA A 100 -5.57 -2.87 1.02
N ARG A 101 -5.70 -1.58 1.37
CA ARG A 101 -5.76 -1.15 2.78
C ARG A 101 -7.00 -1.70 3.48
N ARG A 102 -8.18 -1.62 2.87
CA ARG A 102 -9.41 -2.21 3.43
C ARG A 102 -9.31 -3.73 3.58
N SER A 103 -8.76 -4.43 2.60
CA SER A 103 -8.49 -5.88 2.70
C SER A 103 -7.55 -6.21 3.85
N LEU A 104 -6.46 -5.44 4.04
CA LEU A 104 -5.54 -5.63 5.16
C LEU A 104 -6.23 -5.44 6.52
N GLN A 105 -7.15 -4.47 6.64
CA GLN A 105 -7.89 -4.24 7.88
C GLN A 105 -8.70 -5.46 8.31
N LYS A 106 -9.20 -6.27 7.36
CA LYS A 106 -9.97 -7.48 7.61
C LYS A 106 -9.16 -8.61 8.27
N GLU A 107 -7.84 -8.55 8.15
CA GLU A 107 -6.93 -9.49 8.84
C GLU A 107 -6.67 -9.10 10.31
N ILE A 108 -7.30 -8.01 10.77
CA ILE A 108 -7.33 -7.56 12.18
C ILE A 108 -5.94 -7.51 12.84
N PRO A 109 -4.92 -6.85 12.25
CA PRO A 109 -3.66 -6.68 12.96
C PRO A 109 -3.86 -5.84 14.23
N ARG A 110 -3.18 -6.18 15.34
CA ARG A 110 -3.33 -5.46 16.62
C ARG A 110 -3.01 -3.98 16.48
N ARG A 111 -2.04 -3.63 15.63
CA ARG A 111 -1.65 -2.26 15.35
C ARG A 111 -1.43 -2.04 13.87
N VAL A 112 -1.93 -0.92 13.38
CA VAL A 112 -1.72 -0.44 12.02
C VAL A 112 -0.97 0.89 12.07
N ILE A 113 0.05 1.02 11.23
CA ILE A 113 0.74 2.28 10.97
C ILE A 113 0.80 2.41 9.46
N ASP A 114 0.12 3.39 8.89
CA ASP A 114 -0.11 3.57 7.47
C ASP A 114 0.41 4.93 7.01
N ALA A 115 0.96 4.94 5.79
CA ALA A 115 1.17 6.17 5.04
C ALA A 115 0.74 5.99 3.58
N SER A 116 0.19 7.05 3.01
CA SER A 116 -0.17 7.11 1.60
C SER A 116 0.12 8.48 0.99
N THR A 117 0.14 8.51 -0.33
CA THR A 117 0.31 9.74 -1.12
C THR A 117 -0.96 9.99 -1.92
N THR A 118 -1.44 11.23 -1.95
CA THR A 118 -2.48 11.69 -2.88
C THR A 118 -1.79 12.46 -4.01
N ASP A 119 -1.23 11.71 -4.96
CA ASP A 119 -0.35 12.24 -6.00
C ASP A 119 0.78 13.11 -5.39
N ALA A 120 0.92 14.35 -5.85
CA ALA A 120 1.82 15.35 -5.28
C ALA A 120 1.14 16.35 -4.33
N ARG A 121 -0.13 16.13 -3.96
CA ARG A 121 -0.95 17.09 -3.19
C ARG A 121 -0.83 16.93 -1.69
N ALA A 122 -0.69 15.69 -1.23
CA ALA A 122 -0.66 15.40 0.20
C ALA A 122 0.00 14.06 0.50
N VAL A 123 0.63 13.99 1.67
CA VAL A 123 0.94 12.74 2.36
C VAL A 123 -0.07 12.55 3.50
N ILE A 124 -0.66 11.38 3.58
CA ILE A 124 -1.55 10.99 4.68
C ILE A 124 -0.79 10.00 5.56
N VAL A 125 -0.79 10.24 6.87
CA VAL A 125 -0.29 9.31 7.88
C VAL A 125 -1.43 8.96 8.81
N HIS A 126 -1.59 7.68 9.09
CA HIS A 126 -2.62 7.16 9.97
C HIS A 126 -2.06 6.05 10.86
N SER A 127 -2.52 5.94 12.10
CA SER A 127 -2.20 4.81 12.96
C SER A 127 -3.30 4.52 13.94
N HIS A 128 -3.59 3.25 14.20
CA HIS A 128 -4.53 2.84 15.26
C HIS A 128 -4.11 1.50 15.84
N SER A 129 -4.65 1.17 17.01
CA SER A 129 -4.54 -0.15 17.63
C SER A 129 -5.93 -0.75 17.81
N GLN A 130 -6.05 -2.07 17.74
CA GLN A 130 -7.28 -2.82 17.98
C GLN A 130 -7.33 -3.29 19.45
N PRO A 131 -8.52 -3.29 20.07
CA PRO A 131 -9.75 -2.66 19.60
C PRO A 131 -9.60 -1.11 19.53
N THR A 132 -10.33 -0.47 18.60
CA THR A 132 -10.30 0.99 18.40
C THR A 132 -11.69 1.60 18.53
N ASP A 133 -11.81 2.66 19.33
CA ASP A 133 -12.99 3.54 19.35
C ASP A 133 -12.88 4.68 18.31
N ASP A 134 -11.67 4.89 17.79
CA ASP A 134 -11.34 5.89 16.79
C ASP A 134 -11.32 5.32 15.37
N ALA A 135 -11.09 6.18 14.37
CA ALA A 135 -11.01 5.79 12.97
C ALA A 135 -10.02 4.63 12.74
N CYS A 136 -10.50 3.54 12.12
CA CYS A 136 -9.65 2.50 11.57
C CYS A 136 -9.21 2.82 10.13
N LEU A 137 -8.50 1.90 9.48
CA LEU A 137 -8.02 2.10 8.11
C LEU A 137 -9.17 2.25 7.10
N ALA A 138 -10.29 1.54 7.29
CA ALA A 138 -11.49 1.67 6.45
C ALA A 138 -12.23 3.01 6.64
N CYS A 139 -12.14 3.62 7.84
CA CYS A 139 -12.64 4.99 8.06
C CYS A 139 -11.84 6.01 7.25
N ILE A 140 -10.52 5.82 7.13
CA ILE A 140 -9.65 6.72 6.37
C ILE A 140 -9.82 6.51 4.86
N TYR A 141 -9.87 5.25 4.43
CA TYR A 141 -9.92 4.84 3.02
C TYR A 141 -11.26 4.23 2.66
N ARG A 142 -12.33 4.98 2.92
CA ARG A 142 -13.71 4.60 2.56
C ARG A 142 -13.79 4.16 1.11
N HIS A 143 -14.66 3.17 0.88
CA HIS A 143 -15.13 2.89 -0.46
C HIS A 143 -15.76 4.16 -1.04
N VAL A 144 -15.27 4.59 -2.21
CA VAL A 144 -15.87 5.71 -2.93
C VAL A 144 -16.40 5.17 -4.26
N PRO A 145 -17.60 5.58 -4.72
CA PRO A 145 -18.14 5.15 -6.02
C PRO A 145 -17.19 5.44 -7.20
N ASP A 146 -16.31 6.43 -7.04
CA ASP A 146 -15.26 6.79 -7.99
C ASP A 146 -14.15 5.72 -8.13
N GLU A 147 -14.00 4.80 -7.16
CA GLU A 147 -13.18 3.59 -7.34
C GLU A 147 -13.77 2.72 -8.47
N HIS A 148 -15.10 2.63 -8.56
CA HIS A 148 -15.74 1.99 -9.71
C HIS A 148 -15.63 2.84 -10.97
N ALA A 149 -15.55 4.16 -10.88
CA ALA A 149 -15.29 5.00 -12.06
C ALA A 149 -13.88 4.73 -12.61
N ARG A 150 -12.88 4.58 -11.73
CA ARG A 150 -11.52 4.19 -12.10
C ARG A 150 -11.46 2.77 -12.65
N GLU A 151 -12.12 1.81 -12.01
CA GLU A 151 -12.25 0.44 -12.51
C GLU A 151 -12.95 0.41 -13.87
N ARG A 152 -14.00 1.23 -14.07
CA ARG A 152 -14.65 1.44 -15.37
C ARG A 152 -13.70 2.04 -16.39
N SER A 153 -12.96 3.10 -16.08
CA SER A 153 -11.99 3.69 -17.01
C SER A 153 -10.87 2.71 -17.38
N ILE A 154 -10.43 1.87 -16.43
CA ILE A 154 -9.47 0.80 -16.70
C ILE A 154 -10.11 -0.26 -17.60
N ALA A 155 -11.34 -0.68 -17.30
CA ALA A 155 -12.07 -1.70 -18.06
C ALA A 155 -12.32 -1.24 -19.51
N GLU A 156 -12.89 -0.04 -19.68
CA GLU A 156 -13.12 0.62 -20.96
C GLU A 156 -11.80 0.84 -21.72
N GLY A 157 -10.79 1.37 -21.05
CA GLY A 157 -9.50 1.67 -21.66
C GLY A 157 -8.69 0.42 -22.05
N LEU A 158 -8.90 -0.72 -21.40
CA LEU A 158 -8.24 -1.99 -21.72
C LEU A 158 -9.12 -2.95 -22.56
N GLY A 159 -10.37 -2.59 -22.84
CA GLY A 159 -11.32 -3.40 -23.60
C GLY A 159 -11.78 -4.68 -22.88
N ILE A 160 -11.96 -4.63 -21.55
CA ILE A 160 -12.32 -5.78 -20.70
C ILE A 160 -13.52 -5.48 -19.80
N ASP A 161 -14.04 -6.51 -19.14
CA ASP A 161 -15.13 -6.39 -18.18
C ASP A 161 -14.65 -5.81 -16.84
N ILE A 162 -15.50 -5.02 -16.17
CA ILE A 162 -15.20 -4.43 -14.87
C ILE A 162 -15.00 -5.50 -13.78
N GLU A 163 -15.71 -6.64 -13.84
CA GLU A 163 -15.53 -7.73 -12.88
C GLU A 163 -14.13 -8.33 -12.97
N MET A 164 -13.55 -8.40 -14.18
CA MET A 164 -12.16 -8.82 -14.35
C MET A 164 -11.20 -7.83 -13.71
N VAL A 165 -11.43 -6.52 -13.85
CA VAL A 165 -10.62 -5.49 -13.17
C VAL A 165 -10.69 -5.64 -11.66
N ARG A 166 -11.87 -6.02 -11.14
CA ARG A 166 -12.08 -6.28 -9.71
C ARG A 166 -11.39 -7.54 -9.20
N GLU A 167 -10.89 -8.43 -10.04
CA GLU A 167 -9.99 -9.50 -9.57
C GLU A 167 -8.62 -8.94 -9.18
N GLY A 168 -8.29 -7.72 -9.63
CA GLY A 168 -7.09 -6.96 -9.24
C GLY A 168 -5.84 -7.30 -10.05
N PHE A 169 -5.71 -8.53 -10.53
CA PHE A 169 -4.60 -9.02 -11.35
C PHE A 169 -5.09 -9.59 -12.69
N ILE A 170 -4.30 -9.40 -13.74
CA ILE A 170 -4.62 -9.84 -15.10
C ILE A 170 -4.43 -11.36 -15.19
N SER A 171 -5.54 -12.09 -15.38
CA SER A 171 -5.51 -13.52 -15.67
C SER A 171 -5.00 -13.81 -17.09
N ALA A 172 -4.65 -15.06 -17.39
CA ALA A 172 -4.24 -15.44 -18.74
C ALA A 172 -5.36 -15.20 -19.78
N ASP A 173 -6.62 -15.40 -19.39
CA ASP A 173 -7.78 -15.09 -20.24
C ASP A 173 -7.90 -13.58 -20.50
N ALA A 174 -7.84 -12.78 -19.42
CA ALA A 174 -7.91 -11.33 -19.53
C ALA A 174 -6.75 -10.77 -20.37
N ALA A 175 -5.53 -11.31 -20.22
CA ALA A 175 -4.38 -10.92 -21.02
C ALA A 175 -4.60 -11.14 -22.53
N GLY A 176 -5.23 -12.27 -22.90
CA GLY A 176 -5.58 -12.56 -24.29
C GLY A 176 -6.60 -11.56 -24.86
N ARG A 177 -7.59 -11.17 -24.05
CA ARG A 177 -8.59 -10.15 -24.45
C ARG A 177 -7.96 -8.77 -24.62
N ILE A 178 -7.10 -8.36 -23.69
CA ILE A 178 -6.39 -7.08 -23.74
C ILE A 178 -5.49 -7.02 -24.99
N ALA A 179 -4.70 -8.06 -25.26
CA ALA A 179 -3.83 -8.09 -26.44
C ALA A 179 -4.62 -8.04 -27.77
N LYS A 180 -5.84 -8.58 -27.77
CA LYS A 180 -6.75 -8.46 -28.93
C LYS A 180 -7.28 -7.04 -29.10
N ALA A 181 -7.59 -6.34 -28.00
CA ALA A 181 -8.04 -4.95 -28.00
C ALA A 181 -6.90 -3.96 -28.28
N HIS A 182 -5.66 -4.30 -27.88
CA HIS A 182 -4.46 -3.48 -28.01
C HIS A 182 -3.32 -4.30 -28.65
N PRO A 183 -3.21 -4.31 -29.99
CA PRO A 183 -2.25 -5.15 -30.71
C PRO A 183 -0.77 -4.88 -30.38
N SER A 184 -0.45 -3.72 -29.80
CA SER A 184 0.89 -3.37 -29.32
C SER A 184 1.25 -4.02 -27.98
N VAL A 185 0.31 -4.71 -27.33
CA VAL A 185 0.48 -5.33 -26.01
C VAL A 185 0.60 -6.85 -26.18
N GLU A 186 1.70 -7.41 -25.71
CA GLU A 186 1.90 -8.87 -25.73
C GLU A 186 1.22 -9.52 -24.52
N ALA A 187 0.28 -10.45 -24.76
CA ALA A 187 -0.50 -11.11 -23.71
C ALA A 187 0.37 -11.77 -22.63
N LYS A 188 1.46 -12.45 -23.03
CA LYS A 188 2.35 -13.12 -22.08
C LYS A 188 3.07 -12.14 -21.16
N ALA A 189 3.34 -10.93 -21.62
CA ALA A 189 4.07 -9.91 -20.86
C ALA A 189 3.21 -9.21 -19.80
N ILE A 190 1.87 -9.31 -19.90
CA ILE A 190 0.95 -8.64 -19.00
C ILE A 190 0.23 -9.57 -18.02
N ALA A 191 0.26 -10.88 -18.24
CA ALA A 191 -0.32 -11.85 -17.32
C ALA A 191 0.31 -11.71 -15.91
N GLY A 192 -0.53 -11.65 -14.88
CA GLY A 192 -0.12 -11.44 -13.48
C GLY A 192 0.21 -9.98 -13.12
N LYS A 193 0.24 -9.03 -14.06
CA LYS A 193 0.31 -7.60 -13.73
C LYS A 193 -1.02 -7.14 -13.13
N ALA A 194 -0.98 -6.12 -12.27
CA ALA A 194 -2.21 -5.46 -11.82
C ALA A 194 -2.78 -4.58 -12.94
N TYR A 195 -4.10 -4.58 -13.11
CA TYR A 195 -4.76 -3.80 -14.17
C TYR A 195 -4.41 -2.31 -14.13
N ASP A 196 -4.42 -1.70 -12.94
CA ASP A 196 -4.07 -0.27 -12.78
C ASP A 196 -2.60 0.00 -13.11
N THR A 197 -1.70 -0.98 -12.93
CA THR A 197 -0.30 -0.86 -13.36
C THR A 197 -0.21 -0.80 -14.89
N LEU A 198 -0.82 -1.76 -15.58
CA LEU A 198 -0.81 -1.80 -17.04
C LEU A 198 -1.49 -0.55 -17.64
N PHE A 199 -2.65 -0.17 -17.09
CA PHE A 199 -3.37 1.02 -17.54
C PHE A 199 -2.52 2.28 -17.40
N LYS A 200 -1.77 2.44 -16.30
CA LYS A 200 -0.84 3.57 -16.11
C LYS A 200 0.33 3.52 -17.10
N GLU A 201 0.93 2.35 -17.31
CA GLU A 201 2.00 2.15 -18.30
C GLU A 201 1.54 2.61 -19.69
N LEU A 202 0.38 2.11 -20.16
CA LEU A 202 -0.15 2.44 -21.49
C LEU A 202 -0.63 3.89 -21.62
N CYS A 203 -1.25 4.46 -20.58
CA CYS A 203 -1.59 5.89 -20.56
C CYS A 203 -0.33 6.75 -20.64
N SER A 204 0.73 6.38 -19.91
CA SER A 204 2.00 7.13 -19.91
C SER A 204 2.75 7.05 -21.23
N ALA A 205 2.59 5.94 -21.97
CA ALA A 205 3.14 5.75 -23.30
C ALA A 205 2.27 6.38 -24.42
N GLN A 206 1.21 7.12 -24.08
CA GLN A 206 0.20 7.66 -25.02
C GLN A 206 -0.49 6.57 -25.88
N ALA A 207 -0.40 5.30 -25.48
CA ALA A 207 -1.03 4.18 -26.17
C ALA A 207 -2.54 4.05 -25.86
N LEU A 208 -3.02 4.79 -24.86
CA LEU A 208 -4.44 4.91 -24.52
C LEU A 208 -4.87 6.38 -24.58
N LEU A 209 -5.89 6.66 -25.39
CA LEU A 209 -6.60 7.94 -25.36
C LEU A 209 -7.65 7.86 -24.26
N THR A 210 -7.34 8.37 -23.07
CA THR A 210 -8.41 8.60 -22.07
C THR A 210 -9.38 9.66 -22.61
N PRO A 211 -10.70 9.49 -22.50
CA PRO A 211 -11.69 10.46 -22.98
C PRO A 211 -11.51 11.89 -22.44
N GLU A 212 -10.78 12.06 -21.33
CA GLU A 212 -10.70 13.32 -20.58
C GLU A 212 -9.31 13.99 -20.61
N GLY A 213 -8.33 13.45 -21.32
CA GLY A 213 -6.98 14.05 -21.44
C GLY A 213 -6.25 14.30 -20.10
N ARG A 214 -6.71 13.72 -18.99
CA ARG A 214 -6.11 13.90 -17.66
C ARG A 214 -4.89 12.99 -17.51
N GLN A 215 -3.70 13.58 -17.59
CA GLN A 215 -2.47 12.91 -17.18
C GLN A 215 -2.57 12.49 -15.70
N VAL A 216 -2.52 11.19 -15.46
CA VAL A 216 -2.32 10.64 -14.12
C VAL A 216 -0.85 10.81 -13.78
N LEU A 217 -0.50 11.90 -13.10
CA LEU A 217 0.87 12.14 -12.65
C LEU A 217 1.28 11.04 -11.65
N ALA A 218 2.32 10.28 -11.98
CA ALA A 218 2.95 9.40 -11.00
C ALA A 218 3.45 10.26 -9.80
N PRO A 219 3.26 9.81 -8.54
CA PRO A 219 3.75 10.56 -7.40
C PRO A 219 5.26 10.78 -7.51
N PHE A 220 5.71 12.02 -7.29
CA PHE A 220 7.14 12.32 -7.29
C PHE A 220 7.86 11.48 -6.23
N ALA A 221 9.08 11.06 -6.55
CA ALA A 221 9.90 10.23 -5.67
C ALA A 221 10.03 10.81 -4.26
N PHE A 222 10.24 12.13 -4.16
CA PHE A 222 10.39 12.81 -2.87
C PHE A 222 9.12 12.76 -2.01
N VAL A 223 7.93 12.78 -2.62
CA VAL A 223 6.64 12.69 -1.88
C VAL A 223 6.48 11.30 -1.27
N SER A 224 6.84 10.27 -2.03
CA SER A 224 6.82 8.88 -1.53
C SER A 224 7.88 8.66 -0.44
N ALA A 225 9.07 9.23 -0.61
CA ALA A 225 10.13 9.18 0.39
C ALA A 225 9.71 9.90 1.68
N LEU A 226 9.09 11.08 1.58
CA LEU A 226 8.54 11.82 2.71
C LEU A 226 7.49 10.97 3.44
N ALA A 227 6.57 10.31 2.74
CA ALA A 227 5.62 9.39 3.35
C ALA A 227 6.29 8.27 4.15
N GLY A 228 7.36 7.68 3.61
CA GLY A 228 8.17 6.69 4.32
C GLY A 228 8.86 7.25 5.58
N VAL A 229 9.41 8.46 5.52
CA VAL A 229 10.01 9.15 6.68
C VAL A 229 8.97 9.41 7.76
N LEU A 230 7.81 9.96 7.40
CA LEU A 230 6.76 10.26 8.37
C LEU A 230 6.16 8.98 8.99
N LEU A 231 6.22 7.86 8.27
CA LEU A 231 5.85 6.55 8.79
C LEU A 231 6.81 6.07 9.90
N VAL A 232 8.12 6.31 9.75
CA VAL A 232 9.09 6.07 10.83
C VAL A 232 8.82 6.97 12.04
N VAL A 233 8.46 8.24 11.81
CA VAL A 233 8.07 9.15 12.91
C VAL A 233 6.84 8.63 13.64
N GLU A 234 5.83 8.13 12.93
CA GLU A 234 4.64 7.55 13.56
C GLU A 234 4.93 6.24 14.29
N LEU A 235 5.80 5.40 13.75
CA LEU A 235 6.28 4.19 14.42
C LEU A 235 6.94 4.51 15.76
N LEU A 236 7.83 5.50 15.80
CA LEU A 236 8.47 5.95 17.04
C LEU A 236 7.43 6.50 18.02
N ARG A 237 6.53 7.40 17.59
CA ARG A 237 5.47 7.94 18.44
C ARG A 237 4.60 6.85 19.03
N SER A 238 4.23 5.85 18.22
CA SER A 238 3.42 4.72 18.66
C SER A 238 4.16 3.81 19.64
N ASN A 239 5.43 3.50 19.39
CA ASN A 239 6.25 2.66 20.28
C ASN A 239 6.54 3.32 21.63
N HIS A 240 6.64 4.65 21.67
CA HIS A 240 6.83 5.40 22.91
C HIS A 240 5.52 5.77 23.62
N HIS A 241 4.37 5.27 23.15
CA HIS A 241 3.04 5.62 23.67
C HIS A 241 2.77 7.14 23.73
N ALA A 242 3.44 7.92 22.87
CA ALA A 242 3.32 9.37 22.78
C ALA A 242 2.25 9.80 21.75
N ALA A 243 1.67 8.86 21.01
CA ALA A 243 0.64 9.12 20.02
C ALA A 243 -0.72 9.35 20.69
N THR A 244 -1.14 10.61 20.77
CA THR A 244 -2.50 11.04 21.20
C THR A 244 -3.44 11.33 20.02
N THR A 245 -2.96 11.12 18.80
CA THR A 245 -3.65 11.41 17.54
C THR A 245 -3.46 10.24 16.60
N ASN A 246 -4.44 9.95 15.76
CA ASN A 246 -4.38 8.84 14.80
C ASN A 246 -4.27 9.30 13.33
N TYR A 247 -4.23 10.60 13.04
CA TYR A 247 -4.29 11.09 11.67
C TYR A 247 -3.48 12.37 11.45
N TRP A 248 -2.79 12.43 10.31
CA TRP A 248 -2.05 13.60 9.86
C TRP A 248 -2.12 13.75 8.34
N THR A 249 -2.39 14.97 7.88
CA THR A 249 -2.23 15.36 6.47
C THR A 249 -1.05 16.32 6.39
N VAL A 250 -0.09 16.01 5.52
CA VAL A 250 1.11 16.82 5.31
C VAL A 250 1.13 17.29 3.86
N ASP A 251 1.30 18.60 3.69
CA ASP A 251 1.64 19.20 2.39
C ASP A 251 3.11 18.86 2.07
N PRO A 252 3.39 18.10 1.00
CA PRO A 252 4.77 17.74 0.68
C PRO A 252 5.63 18.92 0.20
N TRP A 253 5.04 20.07 -0.11
CA TRP A 253 5.74 21.28 -0.54
C TRP A 253 6.12 22.21 0.62
N GLY A 254 5.59 21.94 1.82
CA GLY A 254 5.85 22.71 3.03
C GLY A 254 6.56 21.92 4.12
N ALA A 255 6.98 22.61 5.18
CA ALA A 255 7.48 21.95 6.37
C ALA A 255 6.35 21.15 7.06
N PRO A 256 6.57 19.89 7.50
CA PRO A 256 5.56 19.14 8.22
C PRO A 256 5.20 19.82 9.56
N ILE A 257 3.95 20.25 9.70
CA ILE A 257 3.47 20.95 10.91
C ILE A 257 2.82 19.93 11.86
N GLY A 258 3.52 19.62 12.96
CA GLY A 258 3.06 18.63 13.95
C GLY A 258 1.72 18.96 14.62
N ARG A 259 1.41 20.24 14.85
CA ARG A 259 0.12 20.67 15.45
C ARG A 259 -1.11 20.42 14.57
N LEU A 260 -0.92 20.06 13.30
CA LEU A 260 -2.03 19.70 12.38
C LEU A 260 -2.45 18.24 12.49
N ARG A 261 -1.80 17.46 13.37
CA ARG A 261 -2.22 16.12 13.74
C ARG A 261 -3.56 16.20 14.49
N ARG A 262 -4.43 15.24 14.24
CA ARG A 262 -5.76 15.18 14.87
C ARG A 262 -6.13 13.75 15.22
N LEU A 263 -6.94 13.61 16.25
CA LEU A 263 -7.68 12.40 16.49
C LEU A 263 -8.93 12.42 15.60
N ARG A 264 -9.03 11.45 14.69
CA ARG A 264 -10.20 11.23 13.85
C ARG A 264 -11.11 10.21 14.52
N PRO A 265 -12.38 10.56 14.79
CA PRO A 265 -13.32 9.61 15.34
C PRO A 265 -13.65 8.52 14.31
N ARG A 266 -14.14 7.39 14.80
CA ARG A 266 -14.77 6.36 13.97
C ARG A 266 -15.88 6.96 13.11
N VAL A 267 -15.97 6.49 11.86
CA VAL A 267 -17.09 6.79 10.96
C VAL A 267 -18.29 5.91 11.38
N PRO A 268 -19.49 6.47 11.63
CA PRO A 268 -20.62 5.72 12.19
C PRO A 268 -21.08 4.51 11.39
N ASP A 269 -20.93 4.56 10.06
CA ASP A 269 -21.32 3.52 9.10
C ASP A 269 -20.09 2.79 8.52
N CYS A 270 -18.98 2.75 9.25
CA CYS A 270 -17.78 2.06 8.80
C CYS A 270 -18.00 0.55 8.70
N GLU A 271 -17.77 -0.01 7.50
CA GLU A 271 -17.84 -1.45 7.18
C GLU A 271 -16.94 -2.39 8.02
N PHE A 272 -16.18 -1.85 8.98
CA PHE A 272 -15.28 -2.61 9.83
C PHE A 272 -15.46 -2.23 11.30
N CYS A 273 -15.04 -1.05 11.71
CA CYS A 273 -15.05 -0.71 13.14
C CYS A 273 -16.41 -0.28 13.68
N ALA A 274 -17.43 -0.10 12.83
CA ALA A 274 -18.82 0.08 13.28
C ALA A 274 -19.63 -1.22 13.21
N ASP A 275 -19.03 -2.31 12.74
CA ASP A 275 -19.63 -3.64 12.78
C ASP A 275 -19.36 -4.26 14.17
N ASP A 276 -20.43 -4.60 14.88
CA ASP A 276 -20.38 -5.16 16.23
C ASP A 276 -19.71 -6.55 16.27
N ASP A 277 -19.83 -7.35 15.20
CA ASP A 277 -19.19 -8.66 15.11
C ASP A 277 -17.69 -8.50 14.90
N ALA A 278 -17.29 -7.61 14.00
CA ALA A 278 -15.88 -7.30 13.77
C ALA A 278 -15.21 -6.69 15.02
N SER A 279 -15.94 -5.83 15.74
CA SER A 279 -15.46 -5.20 16.98
C SER A 279 -15.28 -6.22 18.10
N ARG A 280 -16.26 -7.12 18.29
CA ARG A 280 -16.17 -8.22 19.28
C ARG A 280 -15.04 -9.19 18.94
N LEU A 281 -14.86 -9.53 17.67
CA LEU A 281 -13.75 -10.36 17.23
C LEU A 281 -12.40 -9.68 17.51
N ALA A 282 -12.27 -8.39 17.22
CA ALA A 282 -11.05 -7.64 17.54
C ALA A 282 -10.75 -7.61 19.04
N GLN A 283 -11.78 -7.48 19.88
CA GLN A 283 -11.64 -7.59 21.35
C GLN A 283 -11.17 -8.99 21.76
N SER A 284 -11.84 -10.06 21.31
CA SER A 284 -11.46 -11.43 21.68
C SER A 284 -10.04 -11.79 21.26
N LEU A 285 -9.59 -11.31 20.10
CA LEU A 285 -8.23 -11.60 19.61
C LEU A 285 -7.13 -10.86 20.38
N TRP A 286 -7.39 -9.64 20.87
CA TRP A 286 -6.33 -8.75 21.34
C TRP A 286 -6.44 -8.29 22.80
N GLU A 287 -7.60 -8.46 23.45
CA GLU A 287 -7.72 -8.27 24.91
C GLU A 287 -7.23 -9.50 25.67
N GLU A 288 -7.43 -10.71 25.14
CA GLU A 288 -6.90 -11.97 25.72
C GLU A 288 -5.38 -12.12 25.55
N ALA A 289 -4.78 -11.34 24.64
CA ALA A 289 -3.34 -11.36 24.35
C ALA A 289 -2.50 -10.38 25.21
N ARG A 290 -3.13 -9.68 26.16
CA ARG A 290 -2.47 -8.80 27.15
C ARG A 290 -2.18 -9.54 28.44
#